data_AF-A0A2N2GSY0-F1
#
_entry.id   AF-A0A2N2GSY0-F1
#
_cell.length_a   1.000
_cell.length_b   1.000
_cell.length_c   1.000
_cell.angle_alpha   90.00
_cell.angle_beta   90.00
_cell.angle_gamma   90.00
#
_symmetry.space_group_name_H-M   'P 1'
#
loop_
_entity.id
_entity.type
_entity.pdbx_description
1 polymer ?
#
loop_
_entity_poly.entity_id
_entity_poly.type
_entity_poly.pdbx_seq_one_letter_code
_entity_poly.pdbx_strand_id
1 'polypeptide(L)'
;MTQKKPSDNREIAQIKDAIREAERETYASLMLNDALYRAIYHTVKADEAEHKFKETGNPIYAWHAFLACRPCRGIVAQPLPDWILEYLDGVAERVVATNKEYSAQAAEYMLGFRKTSADEYKGGGVGPVTQCHRSEKREATIRLIKKRKLENPKASIDSLCEQLANEGFGEKWETIRKWYFSNKKKPG
;
A
#
# COMPACT_ATOMS: atom_id res chain seq x y z
N MET A 1 56.89 -33.73 16.13
CA MET A 1 55.72 -32.99 16.66
C MET A 1 56.11 -31.52 16.79
N THR A 2 55.80 -30.71 15.79
CA THR A 2 56.14 -29.29 15.76
C THR A 2 55.12 -28.53 16.62
N GLN A 3 55.56 -28.06 17.80
CA GLN A 3 54.76 -27.17 18.63
C GLN A 3 54.55 -25.85 17.88
N LYS A 4 53.29 -25.51 17.54
CA LYS A 4 52.92 -24.21 16.99
C LYS A 4 53.29 -23.11 18.00
N LYS A 5 53.98 -22.06 17.53
CA LYS A 5 54.47 -20.96 18.37
C LYS A 5 53.31 -20.14 18.94
N PRO A 6 53.40 -19.63 20.18
CA PRO A 6 52.36 -18.82 20.81
C PRO A 6 51.99 -17.53 20.06
N SER A 7 52.85 -17.03 19.14
CA SER A 7 52.54 -15.87 18.29
C SER A 7 51.44 -16.18 17.26
N ASP A 8 51.42 -17.39 16.69
CA ASP A 8 50.42 -17.80 15.70
C ASP A 8 49.01 -17.79 16.30
N ASN A 9 48.87 -18.16 17.58
CA ASN A 9 47.58 -18.18 18.25
C ASN A 9 47.02 -16.78 18.51
N ARG A 10 47.89 -15.78 18.72
CA ARG A 10 47.48 -14.40 18.97
C ARG A 10 47.04 -13.72 17.66
N GLU A 11 47.75 -14.00 16.58
CA GLU A 11 47.43 -13.54 15.22
C GLU A 11 46.11 -14.14 14.73
N ILE A 12 45.89 -15.45 14.95
CA ILE A 12 44.62 -16.13 14.62
C ILE A 12 43.45 -15.54 15.42
N ALA A 13 43.65 -15.16 16.69
CA ALA A 13 42.60 -14.54 17.50
C ALA A 13 42.20 -13.15 16.97
N GLN A 14 43.18 -12.32 16.61
CA GLN A 14 42.94 -10.99 16.03
C GLN A 14 42.21 -11.08 14.69
N ILE A 15 42.58 -12.03 13.83
CA ILE A 15 41.89 -12.27 12.55
C ILE A 15 40.43 -12.67 12.79
N LYS A 16 40.16 -13.55 13.77
CA LYS A 16 38.78 -13.96 14.10
C LYS A 16 37.92 -12.81 14.61
N ASP A 17 38.48 -11.94 15.44
CA ASP A 17 37.74 -10.79 15.95
C ASP A 17 37.49 -9.75 14.85
N ALA A 18 38.45 -9.53 13.96
CA ALA A 18 38.26 -8.68 12.77
C ALA A 18 37.17 -9.23 11.84
N ILE A 19 37.11 -10.55 11.63
CA ILE A 19 36.05 -11.19 10.84
C ILE A 19 34.68 -10.99 11.48
N ARG A 20 34.56 -11.20 12.80
CA ARG A 20 33.28 -11.00 13.52
C ARG A 20 32.79 -9.56 13.46
N GLU A 21 33.70 -8.59 13.53
CA GLU A 21 33.34 -7.18 13.42
C GLU A 21 32.84 -6.85 12.00
N ALA A 22 33.54 -7.33 10.96
CA ALA A 22 33.09 -7.19 9.58
C ALA A 22 31.72 -7.87 9.33
N GLU A 23 31.46 -9.04 9.94
CA GLU A 23 30.16 -9.71 9.89
C GLU A 23 29.05 -8.87 10.54
N ARG A 24 29.33 -8.24 11.70
CA ARG A 24 28.39 -7.35 12.37
C ARG A 24 28.07 -6.11 11.55
N GLU A 25 29.09 -5.47 10.97
CA GLU A 25 28.92 -4.30 10.09
C GLU A 25 28.09 -4.65 8.86
N THR A 26 28.35 -5.81 8.26
CA THR A 26 27.59 -6.32 7.11
C THR A 26 26.14 -6.56 7.49
N TYR A 27 25.90 -7.24 8.62
CA TYR A 27 24.54 -7.50 9.11
C TYR A 27 23.78 -6.21 9.42
N ALA A 28 24.42 -5.25 10.10
CA ALA A 28 23.82 -3.95 10.40
C ALA A 28 23.44 -3.19 9.12
N SER A 29 24.31 -3.23 8.11
CA SER A 29 24.06 -2.62 6.79
C SER A 29 22.88 -3.27 6.07
N LEU A 30 22.76 -4.61 6.12
CA LEU A 30 21.62 -5.33 5.55
C LEU A 30 20.31 -4.98 6.27
N MET A 31 20.32 -4.90 7.60
CA MET A 31 19.15 -4.51 8.39
C MET A 31 18.73 -3.07 8.10
N LEU A 32 19.68 -2.15 7.93
CA LEU A 32 19.40 -0.78 7.53
C LEU A 32 18.79 -0.70 6.14
N ASN A 33 19.33 -1.45 5.17
CA ASN A 33 18.78 -1.50 3.82
C ASN A 33 17.34 -2.04 3.82
N ASP A 34 17.06 -3.14 4.53
CA ASP A 34 15.69 -3.67 4.66
C ASP A 34 14.74 -2.64 5.30
N ALA A 35 15.20 -1.96 6.35
CA ALA A 35 14.44 -0.90 7.01
C ALA A 35 14.12 0.27 6.05
N LEU A 36 15.09 0.70 5.24
CA LEU A 36 14.90 1.75 4.24
C LEU A 36 13.94 1.33 3.12
N TYR A 37 14.09 0.10 2.60
CA TYR A 37 13.18 -0.42 1.57
C TYR A 37 11.74 -0.49 2.08
N ARG A 38 11.54 -0.96 3.32
CA ARG A 38 10.22 -0.98 3.96
C ARG A 38 9.68 0.43 4.11
N ALA A 39 10.48 1.36 4.63
CA ALA A 39 10.07 2.75 4.78
C ALA A 39 9.60 3.35 3.45
N ILE A 40 10.40 3.24 2.40
CA ILE A 40 10.04 3.74 1.06
C ILE A 40 8.75 3.10 0.56
N TYR A 41 8.62 1.77 0.69
CA TYR A 41 7.41 1.06 0.27
C TYR A 41 6.16 1.57 1.00
N HIS A 42 6.24 1.74 2.32
CA HIS A 42 5.14 2.21 3.15
C HIS A 42 4.75 3.65 2.84
N THR A 43 5.72 4.54 2.63
CA THR A 43 5.47 5.93 2.22
C THR A 43 4.74 5.98 0.87
N VAL A 44 5.23 5.26 -0.13
CA VAL A 44 4.56 5.19 -1.45
C VAL A 44 3.14 4.66 -1.34
N LYS A 45 2.87 3.71 -0.44
CA LYS A 45 1.52 3.18 -0.21
C LYS A 45 0.59 4.19 0.47
N ALA A 46 1.10 4.98 1.41
CA ALA A 46 0.35 6.05 2.03
C ALA A 46 -0.02 7.14 1.01
N ASP A 47 0.92 7.54 0.15
CA ASP A 47 0.69 8.54 -0.90
C ASP A 47 -0.31 8.05 -1.96
N GLU A 48 -0.17 6.79 -2.41
CA GLU A 48 -1.15 6.15 -3.32
C GLU A 48 -2.56 6.18 -2.72
N ALA A 49 -2.68 5.93 -1.41
CA ALA A 49 -3.95 5.94 -0.72
C ALA A 49 -4.50 7.36 -0.54
N GLU A 50 -3.66 8.35 -0.24
CA GLU A 50 -4.06 9.75 -0.17
C GLU A 50 -4.64 10.26 -1.50
N HIS A 51 -3.97 9.98 -2.62
CA HIS A 51 -4.48 10.33 -3.94
C HIS A 51 -5.86 9.74 -4.19
N LYS A 52 -6.06 8.45 -3.86
CA LYS A 52 -7.35 7.79 -4.04
C LYS A 52 -8.42 8.35 -3.10
N PHE A 53 -8.04 8.67 -1.86
CA PHE A 53 -8.94 9.32 -0.90
C PHE A 53 -9.42 10.67 -1.44
N LYS A 54 -8.51 11.52 -1.90
CA LYS A 54 -8.82 12.81 -2.53
C LYS A 54 -9.68 12.67 -3.79
N GLU A 55 -9.43 11.65 -4.61
CA GLU A 55 -10.21 11.42 -5.84
C GLU A 55 -11.62 10.89 -5.59
N THR A 56 -11.80 10.04 -4.58
CA THR A 56 -13.04 9.26 -4.42
C THR A 56 -13.85 9.61 -3.19
N GLY A 57 -13.25 10.31 -2.22
CA GLY A 57 -13.82 10.52 -0.89
C GLY A 57 -14.04 9.23 -0.10
N ASN A 58 -13.47 8.10 -0.55
CA ASN A 58 -13.75 6.80 0.05
C ASN A 58 -12.90 6.59 1.32
N PRO A 59 -13.52 6.45 2.51
CA PRO A 59 -12.82 6.33 3.78
C PRO A 59 -11.92 5.09 3.89
N ILE A 60 -12.13 4.05 3.07
CA ILE A 60 -11.25 2.87 3.04
C ILE A 60 -9.80 3.25 2.73
N TYR A 61 -9.59 4.27 1.90
CA TYR A 61 -8.24 4.69 1.58
C TYR A 61 -7.53 5.37 2.76
N ALA A 62 -8.26 6.02 3.66
CA ALA A 62 -7.69 6.51 4.92
C ALA A 62 -7.20 5.34 5.79
N TRP A 63 -7.96 4.24 5.83
CA TRP A 63 -7.54 3.01 6.51
C TRP A 63 -6.36 2.32 5.84
N HIS A 64 -6.28 2.30 4.50
CA HIS A 64 -5.12 1.78 3.78
C HIS A 64 -3.85 2.57 4.09
N ALA A 65 -3.94 3.91 4.10
CA ALA A 65 -2.83 4.77 4.46
C ALA A 65 -2.42 4.57 5.92
N PHE A 66 -3.39 4.48 6.84
CA PHE A 66 -3.13 4.19 8.24
C PHE A 66 -2.41 2.85 8.41
N LEU A 67 -2.85 1.79 7.71
CA LEU A 67 -2.19 0.49 7.75
C LEU A 67 -0.80 0.50 7.10
N ALA A 68 -0.58 1.33 6.08
CA ALA A 68 0.72 1.49 5.46
C ALA A 68 1.71 2.16 6.42
N CYS A 69 1.27 3.17 7.17
CA CYS A 69 2.12 3.89 8.12
C CYS A 69 2.21 3.21 9.49
N ARG A 70 1.24 2.36 9.85
CA ARG A 70 1.24 1.65 11.13
C ARG A 70 2.50 0.76 11.21
N PRO A 71 3.29 0.86 12.28
CA PRO A 71 4.53 0.12 12.39
C PRO A 71 4.26 -1.39 12.31
N CYS A 72 4.75 -2.02 11.24
CA CYS A 72 4.93 -3.46 11.15
C CYS A 72 6.01 -3.91 12.15
N ARG A 73 5.76 -3.83 13.48
CA ARG A 73 6.57 -4.49 14.53
C ARG A 73 8.11 -4.43 14.39
N GLY A 74 8.69 -3.41 13.74
CA GLY A 74 10.10 -3.41 13.41
C GLY A 74 10.64 -2.05 13.00
N ILE A 75 11.66 -1.61 13.75
CA ILE A 75 12.76 -0.65 13.51
C ILE A 75 12.41 0.76 12.97
N VAL A 76 11.43 0.94 12.08
CA VAL A 76 11.06 2.26 11.54
C VAL A 76 9.54 2.43 11.63
N ALA A 77 9.07 3.03 12.72
CA ALA A 77 7.72 3.57 12.77
C ALA A 77 7.69 4.84 11.91
N GLN A 78 6.84 4.88 10.89
CA GLN A 78 6.62 6.12 10.15
C GLN A 78 5.60 6.98 10.91
N PRO A 79 5.82 8.29 11.00
CA PRO A 79 4.77 9.19 11.48
C PRO A 79 3.56 9.06 10.57
N LEU A 80 2.36 9.10 11.17
CA LEU A 80 1.12 9.17 10.39
C LEU A 80 1.08 10.55 9.69
N PRO A 81 0.79 10.60 8.38
CA PRO A 81 0.50 11.85 7.70
C PRO A 81 -0.64 12.65 8.35
N ASP A 82 -0.54 13.97 8.33
CA ASP A 82 -1.51 14.88 8.97
C ASP A 82 -2.95 14.62 8.50
N TRP A 83 -3.16 14.38 7.21
CA TRP A 83 -4.50 14.10 6.67
C TRP A 83 -5.15 12.83 7.25
N ILE A 84 -4.34 11.85 7.67
CA ILE A 84 -4.84 10.65 8.34
C ILE A 84 -5.26 11.02 9.76
N LEU A 85 -4.46 11.83 10.45
CA LEU A 85 -4.79 12.31 11.79
C LEU A 85 -6.08 13.12 11.74
N GLU A 86 -6.22 14.07 10.81
CA GLU A 86 -7.45 14.83 10.59
C GLU A 86 -8.66 13.93 10.32
N TYR A 87 -8.48 12.89 9.49
CA TYR A 87 -9.55 11.91 9.25
C TYR A 87 -9.95 11.16 10.53
N LEU A 88 -8.97 10.70 11.31
CA LEU A 88 -9.19 9.96 12.57
C LEU A 88 -9.82 10.85 13.64
N ASP A 89 -9.42 12.12 13.73
CA ASP A 89 -10.03 13.11 14.61
C ASP A 89 -11.50 13.30 14.22
N GLY A 90 -11.80 13.47 12.93
CA GLY A 90 -13.18 13.53 12.45
C GLY A 90 -13.98 12.25 12.74
N VAL A 91 -13.35 11.07 12.73
CA VAL A 91 -13.99 9.81 13.18
C VAL A 91 -14.29 9.89 14.68
N ALA A 92 -13.33 10.28 15.49
CA ALA A 92 -13.47 10.37 16.94
C ALA A 92 -14.58 11.36 17.33
N GLU A 93 -14.62 12.53 16.70
CA GLU A 93 -15.69 13.52 16.87
C GLU A 93 -17.06 12.94 16.57
N ARG A 94 -17.22 12.22 15.44
CA ARG A 94 -18.50 11.58 15.08
C ARG A 94 -18.89 10.48 16.07
N VAL A 95 -17.93 9.70 16.57
CA VAL A 95 -18.19 8.68 17.60
C VAL A 95 -18.70 9.33 18.88
N VAL A 96 -18.01 10.36 19.38
CA VAL A 96 -18.37 11.06 20.63
C VAL A 96 -19.69 11.82 20.49
N ALA A 97 -19.96 12.45 19.35
CA ALA A 97 -21.19 13.21 19.13
C ALA A 97 -22.42 12.32 18.89
N THR A 98 -22.25 11.01 18.65
CA THR A 98 -23.37 10.13 18.35
C THR A 98 -24.07 9.66 19.62
N ASN A 99 -25.24 10.23 19.89
CA ASN A 99 -26.18 9.78 20.93
C ASN A 99 -27.07 8.60 20.50
N LYS A 100 -26.76 7.93 19.37
CA LYS A 100 -27.58 6.83 18.82
C LYS A 100 -27.15 5.49 19.43
N GLU A 101 -28.09 4.56 19.55
CA GLU A 101 -27.75 3.15 19.77
C GLU A 101 -26.80 2.66 18.67
N TYR A 102 -25.80 1.87 19.07
CA TYR A 102 -24.79 1.30 18.19
C TYR A 102 -25.41 0.30 17.21
N SER A 103 -25.98 0.82 16.13
CA SER A 103 -26.41 0.05 14.96
C SER A 103 -25.31 0.03 13.90
N ALA A 104 -25.35 -0.94 13.00
CA ALA A 104 -24.40 -1.01 11.87
C ALA A 104 -24.38 0.28 11.03
N GLN A 105 -25.55 0.92 10.86
CA GLN A 105 -25.67 2.19 10.12
C GLN A 105 -25.02 3.36 10.86
N ALA A 106 -25.11 3.38 12.19
CA ALA A 106 -24.42 4.38 13.01
C ALA A 106 -22.89 4.21 12.93
N ALA A 107 -22.40 2.96 12.98
CA ALA A 107 -20.99 2.67 12.79
C ALA A 107 -20.46 3.10 11.41
N GLU A 108 -21.21 2.82 10.34
CA GLU A 108 -20.86 3.29 8.99
C GLU A 108 -20.78 4.83 8.92
N TYR A 109 -21.70 5.55 9.55
CA TYR A 109 -21.66 7.01 9.64
C TYR A 109 -20.44 7.51 10.42
N MET A 110 -20.19 6.96 11.61
CA MET A 110 -19.04 7.36 12.46
C MET A 110 -17.72 7.19 11.70
N LEU A 111 -17.59 6.09 10.97
CA LEU A 111 -16.42 5.78 10.17
C LEU A 111 -16.37 6.53 8.83
N GLY A 112 -17.30 7.45 8.55
CA GLY A 112 -17.32 8.27 7.34
C GLY A 112 -17.80 7.57 6.07
N PHE A 113 -18.36 6.36 6.18
CA PHE A 113 -18.92 5.59 5.05
C PHE A 113 -20.28 6.10 4.59
N ARG A 114 -20.97 6.89 5.43
CA ARG A 114 -22.20 7.59 5.10
C ARG A 114 -22.10 9.05 5.55
N LYS A 115 -22.56 9.98 4.71
CA LYS A 115 -22.88 11.35 5.15
C LYS A 115 -24.33 11.38 5.65
N THR A 116 -24.62 12.18 6.67
CA THR A 116 -25.97 12.34 7.23
C THR A 116 -26.95 12.87 6.19
N SER A 117 -28.23 12.56 6.34
CA SER A 117 -29.31 13.04 5.46
C SER A 117 -29.50 14.56 5.42
N ALA A 118 -28.81 15.31 6.28
CA ALA A 118 -28.74 16.77 6.22
C ALA A 118 -27.82 17.27 5.08
N ASP A 119 -26.89 16.43 4.62
CA ASP A 119 -26.15 16.61 3.39
C ASP A 119 -26.76 15.69 2.35
N GLU A 120 -27.71 16.21 1.57
CA GLU A 120 -28.39 15.49 0.49
C GLU A 120 -27.39 14.91 -0.53
N TYR A 121 -26.87 13.72 -0.28
CA TYR A 121 -26.51 12.82 -1.36
C TYR A 121 -27.77 12.06 -1.76
N LYS A 122 -28.29 12.39 -2.94
CA LYS A 122 -29.01 11.43 -3.79
C LYS A 122 -28.07 10.27 -4.12
N GLY A 123 -27.77 9.44 -3.13
CA GLY A 123 -26.69 8.45 -3.17
C GLY A 123 -27.19 7.06 -3.49
N GLY A 124 -27.88 6.86 -4.61
CA GLY A 124 -28.18 5.54 -5.18
C GLY A 124 -26.95 4.87 -5.80
N GLY A 125 -25.80 4.98 -5.13
CA GLY A 125 -24.49 4.58 -5.62
C GLY A 125 -23.98 3.27 -5.01
N VAL A 126 -22.93 2.73 -5.62
CA VAL A 126 -22.22 1.54 -5.16
C VAL A 126 -21.53 1.86 -3.81
N GLY A 127 -21.77 1.03 -2.78
CA GLY A 127 -21.21 1.26 -1.44
C GLY A 127 -19.66 1.30 -1.42
N PRO A 128 -19.04 1.96 -0.41
CA PRO A 128 -17.61 2.28 -0.44
C PRO A 128 -16.69 1.05 -0.54
N VAL A 129 -17.06 -0.08 0.08
CA VAL A 129 -16.32 -1.36 -0.06
C VAL A 129 -16.26 -1.79 -1.52
N THR A 130 -17.41 -1.86 -2.18
CA THR A 130 -17.50 -2.25 -3.58
C THR A 130 -16.83 -1.23 -4.50
N GLN A 131 -16.88 0.06 -4.17
CA GLN A 131 -16.14 1.11 -4.88
C GLN A 131 -14.62 0.89 -4.77
N CYS A 132 -14.11 0.58 -3.58
CA CYS A 132 -12.70 0.29 -3.34
C CYS A 132 -12.25 -0.96 -4.13
N HIS A 133 -12.97 -2.09 -3.99
CA HIS A 133 -12.65 -3.31 -4.71
C HIS A 133 -12.65 -3.13 -6.23
N ARG A 134 -13.62 -2.37 -6.78
CA ARG A 134 -13.65 -2.07 -8.22
C ARG A 134 -12.44 -1.25 -8.65
N SER A 135 -12.04 -0.27 -7.84
CA SER A 135 -10.87 0.56 -8.09
C SER A 135 -9.58 -0.25 -8.05
N GLU A 136 -9.41 -1.10 -7.04
CA GLU A 136 -8.25 -1.98 -6.90
C GLU A 136 -8.16 -3.00 -8.03
N LYS A 137 -9.28 -3.63 -8.38
CA LYS A 137 -9.37 -4.54 -9.53
C LYS A 137 -8.94 -3.83 -10.81
N ARG A 138 -9.48 -2.63 -11.06
CA ARG A 138 -9.11 -1.79 -12.21
C ARG A 138 -7.61 -1.52 -12.26
N GLU A 139 -7.00 -1.11 -11.15
CA GLU A 139 -5.56 -0.82 -11.10
C GLU A 139 -4.71 -2.07 -11.29
N ALA A 140 -5.07 -3.19 -10.65
CA ALA A 140 -4.38 -4.46 -10.81
C ALA A 140 -4.38 -4.89 -12.29
N THR A 141 -5.53 -4.78 -12.96
CA THR A 141 -5.64 -5.04 -14.40
C THR A 141 -4.72 -4.14 -15.22
N ILE A 142 -4.70 -2.83 -14.95
CA ILE A 142 -3.83 -1.89 -15.68
C ILE A 142 -2.34 -2.20 -15.45
N ARG A 143 -1.95 -2.51 -14.21
CA ARG A 143 -0.56 -2.91 -13.88
C ARG A 143 -0.16 -4.16 -14.64
N LEU A 144 -1.06 -5.14 -14.74
CA LEU A 144 -0.82 -6.38 -15.47
C LEU A 144 -0.65 -6.14 -16.98
N ILE A 145 -1.48 -5.28 -17.58
CA ILE A 145 -1.31 -4.87 -18.99
C ILE A 145 0.04 -4.19 -19.21
N LYS A 146 0.43 -3.25 -18.33
CA LYS A 146 1.73 -2.57 -18.40
C LYS A 146 2.89 -3.58 -18.31
N LYS A 147 2.81 -4.53 -17.36
CA LYS A 147 3.81 -5.60 -17.20
C LYS A 147 3.94 -6.44 -18.46
N ARG A 148 2.83 -6.94 -19.01
CA ARG A 148 2.84 -7.73 -20.26
C ARG A 148 3.35 -6.95 -21.46
N LYS A 149 3.07 -5.64 -21.51
CA LYS A 149 3.59 -4.76 -22.57
C LYS A 149 5.10 -4.54 -22.47
N LEU A 150 5.66 -4.56 -21.26
CA LEU A 150 7.11 -4.52 -21.06
C LEU A 150 7.77 -5.85 -21.48
N GLU A 151 7.15 -6.98 -21.13
CA GLU A 151 7.63 -8.32 -21.48
C GLU A 151 7.50 -8.62 -22.98
N ASN A 152 6.43 -8.10 -23.62
CA ASN A 152 6.22 -8.21 -25.07
C ASN A 152 5.83 -6.85 -25.68
N PRO A 153 6.83 -6.02 -26.05
CA PRO A 153 6.59 -4.69 -26.62
C PRO A 153 5.82 -4.69 -27.95
N LYS A 154 5.80 -5.81 -28.70
CA LYS A 154 5.09 -5.92 -29.97
C LYS A 154 3.60 -6.25 -29.81
N ALA A 155 3.17 -6.76 -28.66
CA ALA A 155 1.77 -7.09 -28.41
C ALA A 155 0.88 -5.83 -28.49
N SER A 156 -0.25 -5.91 -29.17
CA SER A 156 -1.24 -4.82 -29.19
C SER A 156 -1.95 -4.74 -27.84
N ILE A 157 -2.34 -3.53 -27.42
CA ILE A 157 -3.09 -3.37 -26.16
C ILE A 157 -4.42 -4.13 -26.22
N ASP A 158 -5.08 -4.14 -27.38
CA ASP A 158 -6.35 -4.83 -27.56
C ASP A 158 -6.18 -6.35 -27.37
N SER A 159 -5.11 -6.95 -27.93
CA SER A 159 -4.78 -8.36 -27.72
C SER A 159 -4.50 -8.68 -26.25
N LEU A 160 -3.80 -7.79 -25.53
CA LEU A 160 -3.55 -7.96 -24.10
C LEU A 160 -4.84 -7.85 -23.27
N CYS A 161 -5.77 -6.97 -23.63
CA CYS A 161 -7.07 -6.85 -22.96
C CYS A 161 -7.93 -8.10 -23.18
N GLU A 162 -7.93 -8.64 -24.40
CA GLU A 162 -8.65 -9.86 -24.75
C GLU A 162 -8.09 -11.09 -24.02
N GLN A 163 -6.77 -11.25 -23.96
CA GLN A 163 -6.12 -12.29 -23.16
C GLN A 163 -6.57 -12.26 -21.70
N LEU A 164 -6.56 -11.07 -21.08
CA LEU A 164 -6.99 -10.92 -19.69
C LEU A 164 -8.48 -11.26 -19.49
N ALA A 165 -9.35 -10.88 -20.43
CA ALA A 165 -10.75 -11.27 -20.37
C ALA A 165 -10.91 -12.81 -20.44
N ASN A 166 -10.17 -13.47 -21.34
CA ASN A 166 -10.22 -14.92 -21.55
C ASN A 166 -9.62 -15.72 -20.38
N GLU A 167 -8.68 -15.14 -19.62
CA GLU A 167 -8.11 -15.74 -18.42
C GLU A 167 -9.04 -15.70 -17.20
N GLY A 168 -10.26 -15.16 -17.34
CA GLY A 168 -11.25 -15.18 -16.26
C GLY A 168 -11.11 -14.04 -15.25
N PHE A 169 -10.53 -12.89 -15.64
CA PHE A 169 -10.45 -11.69 -14.79
C PHE A 169 -11.83 -11.07 -14.46
N GLY A 170 -12.92 -11.66 -14.97
CA GLY A 170 -14.30 -11.34 -14.61
C GLY A 170 -14.76 -9.98 -15.12
N GLU A 171 -14.15 -9.45 -16.18
CA GLU A 171 -14.55 -8.23 -16.87
C GLU A 171 -14.48 -8.45 -18.38
N LYS A 172 -15.35 -7.76 -19.11
CA LYS A 172 -15.33 -7.78 -20.57
C LYS A 172 -14.12 -7.00 -21.09
N TRP A 173 -13.57 -7.41 -22.23
CA TRP A 173 -12.37 -6.80 -22.81
C TRP A 173 -12.57 -5.29 -23.08
N GLU A 174 -13.78 -4.84 -23.43
CA GLU A 174 -14.09 -3.42 -23.64
C GLU A 174 -13.95 -2.60 -22.36
N THR A 175 -14.37 -3.16 -21.23
CA THR A 175 -14.25 -2.52 -19.90
C THR A 175 -12.77 -2.36 -19.54
N ILE A 176 -11.99 -3.43 -19.72
CA ILE A 176 -10.55 -3.45 -19.46
C ILE A 176 -9.82 -2.42 -20.35
N ARG A 177 -10.16 -2.38 -21.63
CA ARG A 177 -9.63 -1.42 -22.60
C ARG A 177 -9.93 0.02 -22.18
N LYS A 178 -11.19 0.29 -21.84
CA LYS A 178 -11.63 1.61 -21.36
C LYS A 178 -10.84 2.04 -20.14
N TRP A 179 -10.63 1.15 -19.18
CA TRP A 179 -9.84 1.43 -17.98
C TRP A 179 -8.40 1.84 -18.31
N TYR A 180 -7.74 1.08 -19.20
CA TYR A 180 -6.36 1.35 -19.60
C TYR A 180 -6.20 2.73 -20.26
N PHE A 181 -7.04 3.05 -21.25
CA PHE A 181 -6.94 4.32 -21.96
C PHE A 181 -7.40 5.53 -21.13
N SER A 182 -8.39 5.34 -20.25
CA SER A 182 -8.82 6.40 -19.32
C SER A 182 -7.72 6.73 -18.30
N ASN A 183 -6.87 5.76 -17.96
CA ASN A 183 -5.74 5.98 -17.07
C ASN A 183 -4.57 6.73 -17.73
N LYS A 184 -4.44 6.64 -19.06
CA LYS A 184 -3.42 7.42 -19.81
C LYS A 184 -3.73 8.91 -19.91
N LYS A 185 -5.00 9.31 -19.74
CA LYS A 185 -5.45 10.70 -19.90
C LYS A 185 -5.28 11.57 -18.65
N LYS A 186 -4.93 10.99 -17.50
CA LYS A 186 -4.53 11.76 -16.32
C LYS A 186 -3.00 11.98 -16.41
N PRO A 187 -2.51 13.18 -16.76
CA PRO A 187 -1.11 13.50 -16.54
C PRO A 187 -0.87 13.46 -15.02
N GLY A 188 0.17 12.76 -14.60
CA GLY A 188 0.69 12.83 -13.24
C GLY A 188 1.31 14.18 -12.96
#